data_AF-A0A401RXU9-F1
#
_entry.id   AF-A0A401RXU9-F1
#
_cell.length_a   1.000
_cell.length_b   1.000
_cell.length_c   1.000
_cell.angle_alpha   90.00
_cell.angle_beta   90.00
_cell.angle_gamma   90.00
#
_symmetry.space_group_name_H-M   'P 1'
#
loop_
_entity.id
_entity.type
_entity.pdbx_description
1 polymer ?
#
loop_
_entity_poly.entity_id
_entity_poly.type
_entity_poly.pdbx_seq_one_letter_code
_entity_poly.pdbx_strand_id
1 'polypeptide(L)'
;MSPVTIFIFLDNRDVCLLLPDPGPCKALFHHFYYDRYTQNCEEFEYGGCKGNANNFATLEECKMHCRRIKKVSKVCRLEADSGPCRASFVRYFYNFTTGQCEQFIFGGCFGNDNNFKDISSCQNECKPISVLPSFCTKPKDKGSCAADILRFYFNDEKGICETFTYSGCGGNDNNFIALNACQKICQPRDRKPVKSKVPVKPAYKTITLKSRKQFLRNQKRKI
;
A
#
# COMPACT_ATOMS: atom_id res chain seq x y z
N MET A 1 -14.71 -19.78 31.53
CA MET A 1 -13.79 -18.65 31.27
C MET A 1 -12.46 -19.24 30.88
N SER A 2 -12.15 -19.26 29.58
CA SER A 2 -10.86 -19.75 29.05
C SER A 2 -10.30 -18.65 28.14
N PRO A 3 -9.01 -18.32 28.21
CA PRO A 3 -8.47 -17.13 27.58
C PRO A 3 -8.43 -17.32 26.06
N VAL A 4 -9.01 -16.37 25.35
CA VAL A 4 -8.95 -16.27 23.90
C VAL A 4 -7.50 -16.00 23.51
N THR A 5 -6.80 -17.02 23.02
CA THR A 5 -5.54 -16.84 22.28
C THR A 5 -5.87 -15.98 21.07
N ILE A 6 -5.47 -14.71 21.13
CA ILE A 6 -5.50 -13.78 20.01
C ILE A 6 -4.54 -14.34 18.97
N PHE A 7 -5.03 -15.23 18.10
CA PHE A 7 -4.43 -15.40 16.79
C PHE A 7 -4.66 -14.08 16.07
N ILE A 8 -3.67 -13.20 16.11
CA ILE A 8 -3.55 -12.14 15.12
C ILE A 8 -3.43 -12.90 13.80
N PHE A 9 -4.53 -13.00 13.06
CA PHE A 9 -4.49 -13.36 11.65
C PHE A 9 -3.69 -12.25 10.98
N LEU A 10 -2.36 -12.37 10.98
CA LEU A 10 -1.50 -11.55 10.14
C LEU A 10 -2.03 -11.74 8.73
N ASP A 11 -2.40 -10.64 8.06
CA ASP A 11 -2.74 -10.70 6.65
C ASP A 11 -1.56 -11.39 5.94
N ASN A 12 -1.82 -12.21 4.93
CA ASN A 12 -0.77 -12.93 4.20
C ASN A 12 0.32 -11.98 3.65
N ARG A 13 -0.01 -10.69 3.51
CA ARG A 13 0.93 -9.63 3.15
C ARG A 13 1.78 -9.08 4.29
N ASP A 14 1.29 -9.13 5.52
CA ASP A 14 2.05 -8.68 6.70
C ASP A 14 3.23 -9.62 6.98
N VAL A 15 3.13 -10.87 6.52
CA VAL A 15 4.24 -11.83 6.50
C VAL A 15 5.49 -11.20 5.90
N CYS A 16 5.40 -10.65 4.68
CA CYS A 16 6.58 -10.05 4.05
C CYS A 16 6.86 -8.60 4.49
N LEU A 17 6.25 -8.18 5.59
CA LEU A 17 6.65 -7.01 6.35
C LEU A 17 7.62 -7.34 7.51
N LEU A 18 7.81 -8.62 7.83
CA LEU A 18 8.71 -9.04 8.89
C LEU A 18 10.16 -9.03 8.41
N LEU A 19 11.11 -8.76 9.32
CA LEU A 19 12.53 -8.95 9.06
C LEU A 19 12.85 -10.46 8.99
N PRO A 20 13.92 -10.90 8.31
CA PRO A 20 14.34 -12.29 8.40
C PRO A 20 14.72 -12.64 9.84
N ASP A 21 14.34 -13.85 10.29
CA ASP A 21 14.70 -14.35 11.62
C ASP A 21 15.31 -15.74 11.50
N PRO A 22 16.65 -15.86 11.63
CA PRO A 22 17.36 -17.14 11.62
C PRO A 22 16.91 -18.09 12.75
N GLY A 23 16.33 -17.56 13.82
CA GLY A 23 16.04 -18.32 15.03
C GLY A 23 17.29 -18.74 15.81
N PRO A 24 17.12 -19.43 16.94
CA PRO A 24 18.22 -19.75 17.86
C PRO A 24 18.98 -21.05 17.50
N CYS A 25 18.46 -21.85 16.57
CA CYS A 25 19.11 -23.10 16.15
C CYS A 25 20.26 -22.83 15.17
N LYS A 26 21.14 -23.82 14.98
CA LYS A 26 22.41 -23.68 14.22
C LYS A 26 22.49 -24.57 12.98
N ALA A 27 21.37 -25.09 12.50
CA ALA A 27 21.36 -25.74 11.19
C ALA A 27 21.58 -24.70 10.09
N LEU A 28 22.12 -25.12 8.95
CA LEU A 28 22.38 -24.25 7.81
C LEU A 28 21.36 -24.57 6.71
N PHE A 29 20.18 -23.97 6.79
CA PHE A 29 19.17 -24.07 5.74
C PHE A 29 19.15 -22.77 4.91
N HIS A 30 19.34 -22.91 3.60
CA HIS A 30 19.23 -21.81 2.64
C HIS A 30 17.76 -21.57 2.31
N HIS A 31 17.16 -20.57 2.94
CA HIS A 31 15.75 -20.20 2.76
C HIS A 31 15.67 -18.80 2.16
N PHE A 32 14.46 -18.40 1.75
CA PHE A 32 14.20 -17.09 1.14
C PHE A 32 13.30 -16.25 2.03
N TYR A 33 13.51 -14.94 2.01
CA TYR A 33 12.64 -13.95 2.63
C TYR A 33 12.44 -12.78 1.67
N TYR A 34 11.36 -12.03 1.82
CA TYR A 34 11.18 -10.80 1.08
C TYR A 34 11.94 -9.67 1.77
N ASP A 35 13.01 -9.20 1.15
CA ASP A 35 13.69 -7.99 1.57
C ASP A 35 12.95 -6.77 1.01
N ARG A 36 12.41 -5.97 1.92
CA ARG A 36 11.80 -4.71 1.54
C ARG A 36 12.84 -3.67 1.14
N TYR A 37 14.09 -3.75 1.57
CA TYR A 37 15.08 -2.74 1.19
C TYR A 37 15.41 -2.87 -0.30
N THR A 38 15.78 -4.06 -0.76
CA THR A 38 15.99 -4.33 -2.20
C THR A 38 14.69 -4.53 -2.98
N GLN A 39 13.56 -4.71 -2.29
CA GLN A 39 12.23 -4.91 -2.87
C GLN A 39 12.10 -6.23 -3.65
N ASN A 40 12.86 -7.25 -3.22
CA ASN A 40 13.00 -8.55 -3.87
C ASN A 40 13.03 -9.69 -2.83
N CYS A 41 12.84 -10.92 -3.30
CA CYS A 41 13.10 -12.10 -2.49
C CYS A 41 14.59 -12.43 -2.51
N GLU A 42 15.17 -12.57 -1.33
CA GLU A 42 16.59 -12.82 -1.11
C GLU A 42 16.79 -14.05 -0.23
N GLU A 43 17.95 -14.66 -0.35
CA GLU A 43 18.32 -15.83 0.44
C GLU A 43 18.86 -15.42 1.81
N PHE A 44 18.58 -16.23 2.84
CA PHE A 44 19.13 -16.08 4.18
C PHE A 44 19.35 -17.44 4.84
N GLU A 45 20.24 -17.48 5.84
CA GLU A 45 20.51 -18.68 6.63
C GLU A 45 19.47 -18.85 7.73
N TYR A 46 18.62 -19.86 7.59
CA TYR A 46 17.66 -20.25 8.62
C TYR A 46 18.24 -21.36 9.51
N GLY A 47 18.24 -21.11 10.82
CA GLY A 47 18.79 -21.96 11.86
C GLY A 47 18.06 -23.29 12.05
N GLY A 48 16.88 -23.47 11.46
CA GLY A 48 16.08 -24.70 11.52
C GLY A 48 15.06 -24.78 12.65
N CYS A 49 14.92 -23.74 13.48
CA CYS A 49 13.83 -23.66 14.45
C CYS A 49 13.44 -22.22 14.79
N LYS A 50 12.20 -22.04 15.26
CA LYS A 50 11.58 -20.73 15.51
C LYS A 50 11.60 -19.87 14.23
N GLY A 51 12.07 -18.63 14.30
CA GLY A 51 11.94 -17.70 13.20
C GLY A 51 10.56 -17.05 13.15
N ASN A 52 10.26 -16.49 11.99
CA ASN A 52 8.96 -15.92 11.68
C ASN A 52 8.48 -16.34 10.27
N ALA A 53 7.31 -15.85 9.87
CA ALA A 53 6.65 -16.28 8.64
C ALA A 53 7.30 -15.75 7.34
N ASN A 54 8.16 -14.72 7.39
CA ASN A 54 8.92 -14.26 6.21
C ASN A 54 10.09 -15.20 5.94
N ASN A 55 9.77 -16.47 5.72
CA ASN A 55 10.70 -17.58 5.62
C ASN A 55 10.08 -18.62 4.69
N PHE A 56 10.61 -18.73 3.49
CA PHE A 56 10.10 -19.56 2.40
C PHE A 56 11.18 -20.55 1.97
N ALA A 57 10.80 -21.79 1.68
CA ALA A 57 11.78 -22.83 1.30
C ALA A 57 12.32 -22.59 -0.12
N THR A 58 11.59 -21.87 -0.97
CA THR A 58 11.96 -21.60 -2.36
C THR A 58 11.76 -20.14 -2.75
N LEU A 59 12.53 -19.69 -3.75
CA LEU A 59 12.42 -18.35 -4.31
C LEU A 59 11.03 -18.10 -4.91
N GLU A 60 10.47 -19.10 -5.58
CA GLU A 60 9.17 -19.05 -6.24
C GLU A 60 8.05 -18.88 -5.21
N GLU A 61 8.12 -19.59 -4.08
CA GLU A 61 7.18 -19.45 -2.98
C GLU A 61 7.21 -18.02 -2.43
N CYS A 62 8.39 -17.48 -2.11
CA CYS A 62 8.54 -16.10 -1.65
C CYS A 62 7.95 -15.11 -2.67
N LYS A 63 8.31 -15.24 -3.95
CA LYS A 63 7.82 -14.35 -5.02
C LYS A 63 6.30 -14.43 -5.12
N MET A 64 5.73 -15.63 -5.11
CA MET A 64 4.28 -15.82 -5.22
C MET A 64 3.53 -15.25 -4.02
N HIS A 65 4.10 -15.38 -2.82
CA HIS A 65 3.51 -14.87 -1.59
C HIS A 65 3.59 -13.33 -1.52
N CYS A 66 4.71 -12.75 -1.92
CA CYS A 66 5.02 -11.34 -1.69
C CYS A 66 4.83 -10.45 -2.94
N ARG A 67 4.49 -11.01 -4.10
CA ARG A 67 4.30 -10.28 -5.37
C ARG A 67 3.32 -9.10 -5.31
N ARG A 68 2.36 -9.12 -4.39
CA ARG A 68 1.33 -8.07 -4.26
C ARG A 68 1.67 -6.99 -3.25
N ILE A 69 2.80 -7.08 -2.55
CA ILE A 69 3.22 -6.02 -1.65
C ILE A 69 3.56 -4.79 -2.48
N LYS A 70 2.94 -3.67 -2.12
CA LYS A 70 3.23 -2.39 -2.73
C LYS A 70 4.70 -2.06 -2.47
N LYS A 71 5.43 -1.78 -3.54
CA LYS A 71 6.83 -1.44 -3.40
C LYS A 71 7.00 -0.16 -2.58
N VAL A 72 7.92 -0.17 -1.61
CA VAL A 72 8.23 1.01 -0.79
C VAL A 72 8.95 2.02 -1.70
N SER A 73 8.61 3.31 -1.55
CA SER A 73 9.25 4.38 -2.30
C SER A 73 10.75 4.43 -1.98
N LYS A 74 11.58 4.83 -2.96
CA LYS A 74 13.04 5.00 -2.75
C LYS A 74 13.33 6.00 -1.63
N VAL A 75 12.50 7.04 -1.54
CA VAL A 75 12.55 8.07 -0.50
C VAL A 75 12.54 7.44 0.89
N CYS A 76 11.60 6.53 1.12
CA CYS A 76 11.38 5.89 2.41
C CYS A 76 12.43 4.82 2.75
N ARG A 77 13.43 4.59 1.89
CA ARG A 77 14.58 3.71 2.16
C ARG A 77 15.84 4.48 2.56
N LEU A 78 15.77 5.81 2.54
CA LEU A 78 16.86 6.65 3.00
C LEU A 78 16.82 6.72 4.54
N GLU A 79 17.97 6.88 5.17
CA GLU A 79 18.03 7.19 6.60
C GLU A 79 17.51 8.60 6.89
N ALA A 80 17.19 8.91 8.14
CA ALA A 80 16.96 10.29 8.54
C ALA A 80 18.24 11.12 8.36
N ASP A 81 18.13 12.29 7.74
CA ASP A 81 19.26 13.20 7.52
C ASP A 81 18.92 14.59 8.06
N SER A 82 19.58 14.95 9.15
CA SER A 82 19.44 16.25 9.81
C SER A 82 20.04 17.38 8.98
N GLY A 83 20.97 17.08 8.07
CA GLY A 83 21.75 18.08 7.37
C GLY A 83 22.68 18.91 8.28
N PRO A 84 23.44 19.86 7.71
CA PRO A 84 24.48 20.61 8.42
C PRO A 84 23.95 21.84 9.17
N CYS A 85 22.74 22.31 8.86
CA CYS A 85 22.14 23.44 9.57
C CYS A 85 21.75 23.08 11.01
N ARG A 86 21.65 24.09 11.88
CA ARG A 86 21.46 23.91 13.33
C ARG A 86 20.10 24.37 13.87
N ALA A 87 19.13 24.61 12.99
CA ALA A 87 17.76 24.83 13.44
C ALA A 87 17.15 23.52 13.96
N SER A 88 16.11 23.60 14.78
CA SER A 88 15.46 22.41 15.33
C SER A 88 14.02 22.31 14.82
N PHE A 89 13.85 21.62 13.69
CA PHE A 89 12.53 21.32 13.14
C PHE A 89 12.17 19.87 13.41
N VAL A 90 11.12 19.62 14.21
CA VAL A 90 10.56 18.28 14.35
C VAL A 90 9.94 17.88 13.01
N ARG A 91 10.42 16.78 12.45
CA ARG A 91 9.97 16.16 11.21
C ARG A 91 9.77 14.68 11.44
N TYR A 92 9.20 14.00 10.46
CA TYR A 92 9.00 12.57 10.46
C TYR A 92 9.83 11.93 9.35
N PHE A 93 10.41 10.78 9.61
CA PHE A 93 11.03 9.94 8.60
C PHE A 93 10.46 8.53 8.73
N TYR A 94 10.46 7.77 7.65
CA TYR A 94 10.15 6.35 7.72
C TYR A 94 11.39 5.60 8.16
N ASN A 95 11.34 5.07 9.38
CA ASN A 95 12.35 4.17 9.90
C ASN A 95 12.13 2.79 9.27
N PHE A 96 13.07 2.41 8.42
CA PHE A 96 12.97 1.18 7.65
C PHE A 96 13.06 -0.07 8.51
N THR A 97 13.88 -0.02 9.55
CA THR A 97 14.13 -1.09 10.51
C THR A 97 12.89 -1.40 11.33
N THR A 98 12.21 -0.37 11.86
CA THR A 98 10.99 -0.55 12.66
C THR A 98 9.73 -0.66 11.80
N GLY A 99 9.80 -0.24 10.53
CA GLY A 99 8.65 -0.15 9.63
C GLY A 99 7.66 0.94 10.01
N GLN A 100 8.11 1.95 10.76
CA GLN A 100 7.25 3.01 11.30
C GLN A 100 7.73 4.40 10.89
N CYS A 101 6.80 5.35 10.90
CA CYS A 101 7.13 6.76 10.77
C CYS A 101 7.48 7.30 12.15
N GLU A 102 8.72 7.72 12.32
CA GLU A 102 9.29 8.19 13.59
C GLU A 102 9.69 9.65 13.48
N GLN A 103 9.76 10.33 14.62
CA GLN A 103 10.20 11.73 14.65
C GLN A 103 11.72 11.83 14.60
N PHE A 104 12.23 12.86 13.93
CA PHE A 104 13.63 13.27 14.00
C PHE A 104 13.75 14.80 13.95
N ILE A 105 14.93 15.31 14.30
CA ILE A 105 15.23 16.75 14.21
C ILE A 105 15.92 17.05 12.88
N PHE A 106 15.23 17.80 12.02
CA PHE A 106 15.82 18.34 10.81
C PHE A 106 16.46 19.70 11.07
N GLY A 107 17.74 19.82 10.71
CA GLY A 107 18.59 21.00 10.87
C GLY A 107 18.15 22.23 10.08
N GLY A 108 17.28 22.04 9.07
CA GLY A 108 16.68 23.11 8.27
C GLY A 108 17.25 23.27 6.86
N CYS A 109 18.31 22.54 6.49
CA CYS A 109 18.87 22.56 5.14
C CYS A 109 19.60 21.25 4.79
N PHE A 110 19.77 20.97 3.49
CA PHE A 110 20.55 19.85 2.92
C PHE A 110 20.32 18.46 3.55
N GLY A 111 19.12 18.18 4.04
CA GLY A 111 18.70 16.81 4.36
C GLY A 111 18.24 16.08 3.10
N ASN A 112 17.78 14.85 3.28
CA ASN A 112 17.21 14.05 2.20
C ASN A 112 15.66 14.05 2.20
N ASP A 113 15.08 13.35 1.23
CA ASP A 113 13.63 13.34 0.99
C ASP A 113 12.84 12.52 2.03
N ASN A 114 13.47 11.69 2.86
CA ASN A 114 12.81 10.99 3.97
C ASN A 114 12.56 11.95 5.13
N ASN A 115 11.85 13.04 4.82
CA ASN A 115 11.66 14.20 5.67
C ASN A 115 10.27 14.78 5.45
N PHE A 116 9.35 14.33 6.27
CA PHE A 116 7.92 14.63 6.21
C PHE A 116 7.54 15.63 7.30
N LYS A 117 6.65 16.56 6.97
CA LYS A 117 6.20 17.60 7.91
C LYS A 117 5.32 17.02 9.02
N ASP A 118 4.54 16.01 8.69
CA ASP A 118 3.57 15.37 9.59
C ASP A 118 3.54 13.86 9.38
N ILE A 119 3.12 13.14 10.43
CA ILE A 119 3.08 11.68 10.44
C ILE A 119 2.20 11.10 9.34
N SER A 120 1.10 11.78 8.98
CA SER A 120 0.16 11.32 7.97
C SER A 120 0.79 11.33 6.58
N SER A 121 1.53 12.38 6.23
CA SER A 121 2.27 12.47 4.96
C SER A 121 3.34 11.38 4.85
N CYS A 122 4.07 11.08 5.93
CA CYS A 122 5.01 9.96 5.99
C CYS A 122 4.30 8.62 5.80
N GLN A 123 3.22 8.37 6.54
CA GLN A 123 2.51 7.09 6.48
C GLN A 123 1.90 6.86 5.09
N ASN A 124 1.30 7.87 4.49
CA ASN A 124 0.69 7.78 3.17
C ASN A 124 1.72 7.49 2.06
N GLU A 125 2.91 8.07 2.16
CA GLU A 125 4.00 7.85 1.20
C GLU A 125 4.70 6.50 1.43
N CYS A 126 5.02 6.18 2.69
CA CYS A 126 5.98 5.14 3.02
C CYS A 126 5.40 3.83 3.53
N LYS A 127 4.24 3.84 4.20
CA LYS A 127 3.66 2.58 4.65
C LYS A 127 3.09 1.80 3.45
N PRO A 128 3.40 0.50 3.33
CA PRO A 128 2.80 -0.32 2.30
C PRO A 128 1.30 -0.46 2.60
N ILE A 129 0.47 0.28 1.86
CA ILE A 129 -0.98 0.09 1.89
C ILE A 129 -1.26 -1.28 1.27
N SER A 130 -1.80 -2.23 2.02
CA SER A 130 -2.51 -3.37 1.44
C SER A 130 -3.74 -2.80 0.73
N VAL A 131 -3.60 -2.53 -0.56
CA VAL A 131 -4.67 -1.94 -1.39
C VAL A 131 -5.82 -2.93 -1.60
N LEU A 132 -5.69 -4.15 -1.10
CA LEU A 132 -6.70 -5.18 -1.20
C LEU A 132 -7.49 -5.23 0.12
N PRO A 133 -8.81 -5.09 0.06
CA PRO A 133 -9.65 -5.35 1.22
C PRO A 133 -9.39 -6.74 1.80
N SER A 134 -9.30 -6.85 3.12
CA SER A 134 -9.00 -8.11 3.81
C SER A 134 -10.01 -9.22 3.51
N PHE A 135 -11.25 -8.88 3.15
CA PHE A 135 -12.22 -9.90 2.76
C PHE A 135 -11.85 -10.59 1.44
N CYS A 136 -11.10 -9.94 0.53
CA CYS A 136 -10.71 -10.57 -0.73
C CYS A 136 -9.79 -11.77 -0.52
N THR A 137 -9.07 -11.87 0.60
CA THR A 137 -8.18 -13.00 0.89
C THR A 137 -8.88 -14.16 1.60
N LYS A 138 -10.17 -14.00 1.96
CA LYS A 138 -10.94 -15.09 2.56
C LYS A 138 -11.18 -16.23 1.55
N PRO A 139 -11.24 -17.49 1.99
CA PRO A 139 -11.52 -18.61 1.10
C PRO A 139 -12.93 -18.50 0.49
N LYS A 140 -13.16 -19.15 -0.65
CA LYS A 140 -14.52 -19.37 -1.16
C LYS A 140 -15.33 -20.15 -0.13
N ASP A 141 -16.51 -19.64 0.20
CA ASP A 141 -17.38 -20.24 1.19
C ASP A 141 -18.74 -20.57 0.56
N LYS A 142 -19.01 -21.86 0.42
CA LYS A 142 -20.26 -22.36 -0.16
C LYS A 142 -21.46 -21.92 0.70
N GLY A 143 -21.29 -21.68 1.99
CA GLY A 143 -22.40 -21.43 2.92
C GLY A 143 -23.16 -22.71 3.27
N SER A 144 -24.31 -22.56 3.92
CA SER A 144 -25.03 -23.65 4.60
C SER A 144 -26.40 -24.01 4.00
N CYS A 145 -26.79 -23.39 2.89
CA CYS A 145 -28.06 -23.68 2.21
C CYS A 145 -27.89 -24.79 1.15
N ALA A 146 -28.88 -24.97 0.26
CA ALA A 146 -28.90 -26.06 -0.73
C ALA A 146 -29.11 -25.62 -2.20
N ALA A 147 -29.01 -24.32 -2.51
CA ALA A 147 -29.09 -23.87 -3.89
C ALA A 147 -27.74 -24.05 -4.63
N ASP A 148 -27.77 -24.10 -5.96
CA ASP A 148 -26.55 -24.11 -6.78
C ASP A 148 -26.41 -22.80 -7.55
N ILE A 149 -25.98 -21.74 -6.85
CA ILE A 149 -25.88 -20.38 -7.40
C ILE A 149 -24.44 -20.12 -7.83
N LEU A 150 -24.23 -19.85 -9.12
CA LEU A 150 -22.92 -19.45 -9.62
C LEU A 150 -22.55 -18.05 -9.13
N ARG A 151 -21.40 -17.94 -8.46
CA ARG A 151 -20.82 -16.69 -7.96
C ARG A 151 -19.34 -16.62 -8.34
N PHE A 152 -18.73 -15.47 -8.10
CA PHE A 152 -17.30 -15.24 -8.27
C PHE A 152 -16.65 -14.99 -6.92
N TYR A 153 -15.43 -15.46 -6.73
CA TYR A 153 -14.58 -15.12 -5.58
C TYR A 153 -13.19 -14.77 -6.09
N PHE A 154 -12.45 -13.97 -5.33
CA PHE A 154 -11.05 -13.71 -5.59
C PHE A 154 -10.21 -14.85 -5.03
N ASN A 155 -9.54 -15.58 -5.91
CA ASN A 155 -8.51 -16.53 -5.52
C ASN A 155 -7.21 -15.75 -5.27
N ASP A 156 -6.86 -15.53 -4.00
CA ASP A 156 -5.65 -14.79 -3.64
C ASP A 156 -4.37 -15.56 -4.02
N GLU A 157 -4.35 -16.89 -3.96
CA GLU A 157 -3.18 -17.68 -4.39
C GLU A 157 -2.85 -17.41 -5.86
N LYS A 158 -3.87 -17.46 -6.73
CA LYS A 158 -3.70 -17.25 -8.18
C LYS A 158 -3.73 -15.78 -8.58
N GLY A 159 -4.36 -14.91 -7.79
CA GLY A 159 -4.58 -13.50 -8.11
C GLY A 159 -5.64 -13.24 -9.14
N ILE A 160 -6.54 -14.21 -9.34
CA ILE A 160 -7.60 -14.13 -10.34
C ILE A 160 -8.96 -14.36 -9.68
N CYS A 161 -9.99 -13.77 -10.28
CA CYS A 161 -11.36 -14.02 -9.87
C CYS A 161 -11.84 -15.28 -10.58
N GLU A 162 -12.24 -16.28 -9.81
CA GLU A 162 -12.72 -17.56 -10.31
C GLU A 162 -14.19 -17.75 -9.93
N THR A 163 -14.89 -18.66 -10.60
CA THR A 163 -16.24 -19.03 -10.24
C THR A 163 -16.27 -20.04 -9.09
N PHE A 164 -17.35 -20.03 -8.32
CA PHE A 164 -17.67 -21.08 -7.36
C PHE A 164 -19.19 -21.23 -7.18
N THR A 165 -19.62 -22.38 -6.66
CA THR A 165 -21.02 -22.65 -6.33
C THR A 165 -21.33 -22.16 -4.91
N TYR A 166 -22.23 -21.20 -4.80
CA TYR A 166 -22.74 -20.66 -3.55
C TYR A 166 -24.12 -21.22 -3.24
N SER A 167 -24.34 -21.59 -1.98
CA SER A 167 -25.55 -22.27 -1.52
C SER A 167 -26.78 -21.38 -1.37
N GLY A 168 -26.61 -20.06 -1.39
CA GLY A 168 -27.69 -19.08 -1.25
C GLY A 168 -27.81 -18.40 0.11
N CYS A 169 -27.11 -18.88 1.15
CA CYS A 169 -27.05 -18.21 2.46
C CYS A 169 -25.71 -18.43 3.18
N GLY A 170 -25.41 -17.59 4.18
CA GLY A 170 -24.14 -17.62 4.89
C GLY A 170 -22.97 -17.17 4.02
N GLY A 171 -21.78 -17.73 4.25
CA GLY A 171 -20.59 -17.38 3.48
C GLY A 171 -19.81 -16.20 4.05
N ASN A 172 -18.98 -15.59 3.20
CA ASN A 172 -18.22 -14.38 3.50
C ASN A 172 -18.24 -13.39 2.32
N ASP A 173 -17.68 -12.19 2.51
CA ASP A 173 -17.73 -11.10 1.52
C ASP A 173 -16.88 -11.32 0.26
N ASN A 174 -16.05 -12.37 0.21
CA ASN A 174 -15.39 -12.80 -1.04
C ASN A 174 -16.36 -13.54 -1.96
N ASN A 175 -17.51 -12.92 -2.24
CA ASN A 175 -18.62 -13.50 -2.97
C ASN A 175 -19.29 -12.42 -3.82
N PHE A 176 -19.04 -12.46 -5.11
CA PHE A 176 -19.48 -11.46 -6.08
C PHE A 176 -20.45 -12.08 -7.08
N ILE A 177 -21.47 -11.31 -7.44
CA ILE A 177 -22.44 -11.72 -8.47
C ILE A 177 -21.81 -11.66 -9.87
N ALA A 178 -20.91 -10.71 -10.11
CA ALA A 178 -20.31 -10.46 -11.42
C ALA A 178 -18.77 -10.49 -11.37
N LEU A 179 -18.16 -11.07 -12.40
CA LEU A 179 -16.71 -11.11 -12.56
C LEU A 179 -16.07 -9.71 -12.45
N ASN A 180 -16.61 -8.73 -13.18
CA ASN A 180 -16.08 -7.36 -13.16
C ASN A 180 -16.15 -6.71 -11.77
N ALA A 181 -17.16 -7.04 -10.95
CA ALA A 181 -17.22 -6.55 -9.58
C ALA A 181 -16.07 -7.12 -8.73
N CYS A 182 -15.86 -8.44 -8.80
CA CYS A 182 -14.71 -9.10 -8.16
C CYS A 182 -13.39 -8.50 -8.65
N GLN A 183 -13.20 -8.34 -9.96
CA GLN A 183 -11.97 -7.81 -10.53
C GLN A 183 -11.73 -6.36 -10.09
N LYS A 184 -12.74 -5.50 -10.15
CA LYS A 184 -12.58 -4.08 -9.78
C LYS A 184 -12.23 -3.89 -8.31
N ILE A 185 -12.77 -4.73 -7.42
CA ILE A 185 -12.60 -4.63 -5.97
C ILE A 185 -11.33 -5.37 -5.53
N CYS A 186 -11.13 -6.59 -6.02
CA CYS A 186 -10.12 -7.51 -5.52
C CYS A 186 -8.93 -7.76 -6.46
N GLN A 187 -9.00 -7.39 -7.74
CA GLN A 187 -7.82 -7.40 -8.62
C GLN A 187 -7.24 -5.99 -8.72
N PRO A 188 -6.17 -5.67 -7.98
CA PRO A 188 -5.44 -4.44 -8.24
C PRO A 188 -4.94 -4.50 -9.68
N ARG A 189 -5.44 -3.60 -10.52
CA ARG A 189 -4.81 -3.35 -11.83
C ARG A 189 -3.39 -2.92 -11.53
N ASP A 190 -2.39 -3.52 -12.19
CA ASP A 190 -1.06 -2.94 -12.28
C ASP A 190 -1.20 -1.53 -12.83
N ARG A 191 -1.40 -0.54 -11.94
CA ARG A 191 -1.29 0.85 -12.31
C ARG A 191 0.20 1.05 -12.53
N LYS A 192 0.66 0.82 -13.75
CA LYS A 192 1.78 1.62 -14.27
C LYS A 192 1.49 3.06 -13.81
N PRO A 193 2.44 3.75 -13.15
CA PRO A 193 2.22 5.11 -12.72
C PRO A 193 1.76 5.89 -13.95
N VAL A 194 0.49 6.28 -13.94
CA VAL A 194 -0.06 7.13 -14.99
C VAL A 194 0.70 8.43 -14.81
N LYS A 195 1.69 8.68 -15.68
CA LYS A 195 2.19 10.03 -15.90
C LYS A 195 0.99 10.80 -16.44
N SER A 196 0.23 11.42 -15.55
CA SER A 196 -0.86 12.32 -15.88
C SER A 196 -0.28 13.59 -16.49
N LYS A 197 0.15 13.52 -17.75
CA LYS A 197 0.10 14.69 -18.63
C LYS A 197 -1.35 14.88 -19.05
N VAL A 198 -2.18 15.37 -18.13
CA VAL A 198 -3.45 16.00 -18.52
C VAL A 198 -3.17 17.49 -18.60
N PRO A 199 -3.25 18.11 -19.80
CA PRO A 199 -3.22 19.56 -19.90
C PRO A 199 -4.50 20.09 -19.24
N VAL A 200 -4.36 20.64 -18.03
CA VAL A 200 -5.42 21.43 -17.42
C VAL A 200 -5.53 22.71 -18.25
N LYS A 201 -6.50 22.77 -19.16
CA LYS A 201 -6.90 24.05 -19.77
C LYS A 201 -7.62 24.86 -18.69
N PRO A 202 -7.12 26.04 -18.30
CA PRO A 202 -7.84 26.88 -17.35
C PRO A 202 -9.03 27.52 -18.06
N ALA A 203 -10.24 27.09 -17.70
CA ALA A 203 -11.46 27.81 -18.01
C ALA A 203 -11.79 28.76 -16.86
N TYR A 204 -11.26 29.98 -16.92
CA TYR A 204 -11.81 31.11 -16.16
C TYR A 204 -12.03 32.27 -17.12
N LYS A 205 -13.31 32.54 -17.41
CA LYS A 205 -13.76 33.77 -18.08
C LYS A 205 -13.64 34.92 -17.08
N THR A 206 -12.57 35.69 -17.18
CA THR A 206 -12.47 36.98 -16.49
C THR A 206 -13.25 38.03 -17.29
N ILE A 207 -14.41 38.44 -16.77
CA ILE A 207 -15.08 39.67 -17.23
C ILE A 207 -14.17 40.83 -16.81
N THR A 208 -13.45 41.39 -17.78
CA THR A 208 -12.60 42.56 -17.56
C THR A 208 -13.45 43.83 -17.63
N LEU A 209 -13.48 44.56 -16.52
CA LEU A 209 -13.91 45.96 -16.43
C LEU A 209 -13.01 46.84 -17.32
N LYS A 210 -13.38 46.99 -18.60
CA LYS A 210 -12.84 48.02 -19.49
C LYS A 210 -13.94 48.68 -20.31
N SER A 211 -14.72 49.57 -19.67
CA SER A 211 -15.41 50.65 -20.41
C SER A 211 -15.89 51.84 -19.56
N ARG A 212 -15.31 52.11 -18.37
CA ARG A 212 -15.65 53.35 -17.62
C ARG A 212 -15.04 54.65 -18.21
N LYS A 213 -14.29 54.55 -19.32
CA LYS A 213 -13.82 55.72 -20.09
C LYS A 213 -14.58 55.96 -21.41
N GLN A 214 -15.57 55.14 -21.76
CA GLN A 214 -16.43 55.36 -22.93
C GLN A 214 -17.78 55.99 -22.55
N PHE A 215 -18.25 55.85 -21.30
CA PHE A 215 -19.54 56.40 -20.85
C PHE A 215 -19.47 57.90 -20.48
N LEU A 216 -18.30 58.43 -20.07
CA LEU A 216 -18.14 59.85 -19.71
C LEU A 216 -17.70 60.76 -20.86
N ARG A 217 -17.44 60.22 -22.06
CA ARG A 217 -17.17 61.04 -23.27
C ARG A 217 -18.44 61.36 -24.07
N ASN A 218 -19.57 60.70 -23.81
CA ASN A 218 -20.84 60.93 -24.50
C ASN A 218 -21.84 61.82 -23.74
N GLN A 219 -21.45 62.44 -22.62
CA GLN A 219 -22.25 63.46 -21.91
C GLN A 219 -21.73 64.90 -22.08
N LYS A 220 -20.73 65.15 -22.94
CA LYS A 220 -20.27 66.52 -23.30
C LYS A 220 -20.57 66.91 -24.76
N ARG A 221 -21.60 66.31 -25.38
CA ARG A 221 -22.12 66.69 -26.72
C ARG A 221 -23.64 66.86 -26.76
N LYS A 222 -24.23 67.30 -25.65
CA LYS A 222 -25.57 67.88 -25.57
C LYS A 222 -25.55 68.95 -24.48
N ILE A 223 -25.03 70.12 -24.85
CA ILE A 223 -25.46 71.51 -24.58
C ILE A 223 -24.58 72.36 -25.49
#